data_AF-A0A3S4AS68-F1
#
_entry.id   AF-A0A3S4AS68-F1
#
_cell.length_a   1.000
_cell.length_b   1.000
_cell.length_c   1.000
_cell.angle_alpha   90.00
_cell.angle_beta   90.00
_cell.angle_gamma   90.00
#
_symmetry.space_group_name_H-M   'P 1'
#
loop_
_entity.id
_entity.type
_entity.pdbx_description
1 polymer ?
#
loop_
_entity_poly.entity_id
_entity_poly.type
_entity_poly.pdbx_seq_one_letter_code
_entity_poly.pdbx_strand_id
1 'polypeptide(L)'
;MFECGTCGKAFPAGWKARDQHCDATSHERPDFECDTCDAYFGSETARQQHMRAKGHFSSEWECACCDDLFDTEEDCRQHMIDDHYYCSDCDRTFMNHNNIKQASSRLVAI
;
A
#
# COMPACT_ATOMS: atom_id res chain seq x y z
N MET A 1 13.35 -12.94 -12.29
CA MET A 1 13.22 -14.37 -12.65
C MET A 1 13.01 -15.15 -11.36
N PHE A 2 11.84 -15.75 -11.21
CA PHE A 2 11.47 -16.48 -9.99
C PHE A 2 11.92 -17.92 -10.09
N GLU A 3 12.48 -18.51 -9.03
CA GLU A 3 12.97 -19.89 -9.03
C GLU A 3 12.34 -20.74 -7.92
N CYS A 4 12.15 -22.03 -8.20
CA CYS A 4 11.74 -22.99 -7.19
C CYS A 4 12.97 -23.42 -6.39
N GLY A 5 12.99 -23.12 -5.09
CA GLY A 5 14.11 -23.49 -4.21
C GLY A 5 14.36 -25.00 -4.11
N THR A 6 13.32 -25.83 -4.27
CA THR A 6 13.45 -27.30 -4.18
C THR A 6 14.07 -27.93 -5.44
N CYS A 7 13.75 -27.44 -6.65
CA CYS A 7 14.18 -28.08 -7.90
C CYS A 7 14.95 -27.17 -8.87
N GLY A 8 15.16 -25.89 -8.53
CA GLY A 8 15.88 -24.91 -9.34
C GLY A 8 15.16 -24.49 -10.64
N LYS A 9 13.90 -24.90 -10.82
CA LYS A 9 13.15 -24.55 -12.03
C LYS A 9 12.83 -23.05 -12.02
N ALA A 10 13.11 -22.38 -13.12
CA ALA A 10 12.94 -20.94 -13.25
C ALA A 10 11.64 -20.58 -14.00
N PHE A 11 10.98 -19.51 -13.54
CA PHE A 11 9.66 -19.07 -13.96
C PHE A 11 9.71 -17.59 -14.38
N PRO A 12 9.82 -17.32 -15.69
CA PRO A 12 9.86 -15.95 -16.20
C PRO A 12 8.48 -15.27 -16.14
N ALA A 13 7.40 -16.05 -16.00
CA ALA A 13 6.03 -15.55 -15.93
C ALA A 13 5.68 -14.89 -14.58
N GLY A 14 6.55 -14.98 -13.57
CA GLY A 14 6.32 -14.41 -12.24
C GLY A 14 6.24 -15.45 -11.12
N TRP A 15 6.22 -14.98 -9.88
CA TRP A 15 6.10 -15.80 -8.68
C TRP A 15 4.84 -16.67 -8.69
N LYS A 16 3.71 -16.19 -9.21
CA LYS A 16 2.45 -16.97 -9.30
C LYS A 16 2.61 -18.29 -10.06
N ALA A 17 3.39 -18.29 -11.15
CA ALA A 17 3.66 -19.50 -11.92
C ALA A 17 4.57 -20.48 -11.15
N ARG A 18 5.54 -19.93 -10.40
CA ARG A 18 6.42 -20.69 -9.51
C ARG A 18 5.64 -21.32 -8.35
N ASP A 19 4.74 -20.55 -7.73
CA ASP A 19 3.84 -20.97 -6.66
C ASP A 19 2.91 -22.11 -7.11
N GLN A 20 2.27 -21.97 -8.27
CA GLN A 20 1.42 -23.02 -8.83
C GLN A 20 2.21 -24.30 -9.11
N HIS A 21 3.47 -24.17 -9.57
CA HIS A 21 4.36 -25.32 -9.70
C HIS A 21 4.66 -25.97 -8.33
N CYS A 22 4.98 -25.17 -7.31
CA CYS A 22 5.24 -25.67 -5.97
C CYS A 22 4.02 -26.42 -5.40
N ASP A 23 2.81 -25.88 -5.56
CA ASP A 23 1.56 -26.53 -5.14
C ASP A 23 1.34 -27.87 -5.86
N ALA A 24 1.56 -27.90 -7.18
CA ALA A 24 1.37 -29.10 -8.00
C ALA A 24 2.41 -30.21 -7.74
N THR A 25 3.59 -29.83 -7.24
CA THR A 25 4.71 -30.75 -6.98
C THR A 25 4.97 -31.00 -5.50
N SER A 26 4.20 -30.34 -4.63
CA SER A 26 4.44 -30.32 -3.18
C SER A 26 5.84 -29.84 -2.79
N HIS A 27 6.43 -28.95 -3.60
CA HIS A 27 7.68 -28.26 -3.26
C HIS A 27 7.42 -27.11 -2.28
N GLU A 28 8.46 -26.72 -1.55
CA GLU A 28 8.35 -25.58 -0.64
C GLU A 28 8.24 -24.26 -1.42
N ARG A 29 7.32 -23.41 -0.97
CA ARG A 29 7.25 -22.01 -1.38
C ARG A 29 8.27 -21.26 -0.52
N PRO A 30 9.14 -20.43 -1.09
CA PRO A 30 10.10 -19.74 -0.25
C PRO A 30 9.39 -18.62 0.51
N ASP A 31 9.64 -18.58 1.82
CA ASP A 31 8.94 -17.70 2.74
C ASP A 31 9.36 -16.24 2.52
N PHE A 32 8.36 -15.35 2.61
CA PHE A 32 8.54 -13.89 2.58
C PHE A 32 9.22 -13.34 1.29
N GLU A 33 8.80 -13.80 0.11
CA GLU A 33 9.17 -13.16 -1.17
C GLU A 33 8.47 -11.81 -1.37
N CYS A 34 9.11 -10.90 -2.11
CA CYS A 34 8.43 -9.76 -2.72
C CYS A 34 7.53 -10.20 -3.90
N ASP A 35 6.29 -9.70 -3.93
CA ASP A 35 5.33 -10.04 -4.99
C ASP A 35 5.62 -9.35 -6.34
N THR A 36 6.55 -8.38 -6.34
CA THR A 36 6.81 -7.50 -7.49
C THR A 36 8.22 -7.68 -8.05
N CYS A 37 9.17 -8.17 -7.25
CA CYS A 37 10.55 -8.41 -7.66
C CYS A 37 11.11 -9.69 -7.04
N ASP A 38 12.29 -10.13 -7.48
CA ASP A 38 12.91 -11.39 -7.04
C ASP A 38 13.58 -11.29 -5.65
N ALA A 39 13.17 -10.32 -4.80
CA ALA A 39 13.78 -10.10 -3.49
C ALA A 39 13.16 -11.03 -2.43
N TYR A 40 14.02 -11.58 -1.57
CA TYR A 40 13.65 -12.46 -0.48
C TYR A 40 14.11 -11.94 0.88
N PHE A 41 13.32 -12.22 1.92
CA PHE A 41 13.56 -11.73 3.27
C PHE A 41 13.46 -12.84 4.30
N GLY A 42 14.24 -12.74 5.38
CA GLY A 42 14.18 -13.72 6.48
C GLY A 42 13.00 -13.50 7.45
N SER A 43 12.15 -12.51 7.21
CA SER A 43 10.98 -12.22 8.05
C SER A 43 9.93 -11.43 7.28
N GLU A 44 8.67 -11.60 7.69
CA GLU A 44 7.54 -10.83 7.16
C GLU A 44 7.75 -9.32 7.33
N THR A 45 8.22 -8.87 8.50
CA THR A 45 8.49 -7.44 8.76
C THR A 45 9.47 -6.85 7.76
N ALA A 46 10.56 -7.57 7.44
CA ALA A 46 11.55 -7.09 6.48
C ALA A 46 11.00 -7.02 5.05
N ARG A 47 10.18 -8.02 4.65
CA ARG A 47 9.44 -7.97 3.38
C ARG A 47 8.50 -6.77 3.34
N GLN A 48 7.68 -6.54 4.38
CA GLN A 48 6.74 -5.42 4.42
C GLN A 48 7.45 -4.07 4.35
N GLN A 49 8.57 -3.91 5.06
CA GLN A 49 9.39 -2.70 4.96
C GLN A 49 9.95 -2.50 3.54
N HIS A 50 10.38 -3.56 2.87
CA HIS A 50 10.79 -3.49 1.48
C HIS A 50 9.63 -3.08 0.56
N MET A 51 8.45 -3.70 0.72
CA MET A 51 7.28 -3.38 -0.08
C MET A 51 6.91 -1.90 0.05
N ARG A 52 6.98 -1.34 1.26
CA ARG A 52 6.75 0.08 1.53
C ARG A 52 7.84 0.97 0.91
N ALA A 53 9.10 0.65 1.16
CA ALA A 53 10.24 1.47 0.71
C ALA A 53 10.40 1.49 -0.82
N LYS A 54 9.92 0.45 -1.51
CA LYS A 54 9.96 0.37 -2.98
C LYS A 54 8.64 0.75 -3.64
N GLY A 55 7.59 1.07 -2.88
CA GLY A 55 6.26 1.33 -3.44
C GLY A 55 5.70 0.13 -4.20
N HIS A 56 6.03 -1.08 -3.77
CA HIS A 56 5.55 -2.31 -4.38
C HIS A 56 4.16 -2.73 -3.88
N PHE A 57 3.67 -2.13 -2.80
CA PHE A 57 2.26 -2.26 -2.44
C PHE A 57 1.42 -1.73 -3.59
N SER A 58 0.51 -2.55 -4.10
CA SER A 58 -0.60 -2.02 -4.88
C SER A 58 -1.47 -1.24 -3.90
N SER A 59 -1.29 0.07 -3.85
CA SER A 59 -2.10 0.95 -3.02
C SER A 59 -3.57 0.77 -3.42
N GLU A 60 -4.34 0.08 -2.59
CA GLU A 60 -5.78 -0.11 -2.82
C GLU A 60 -6.59 1.10 -2.32
N TRP A 61 -5.97 2.00 -1.57
CA TRP A 61 -6.61 3.13 -0.92
C TRP A 61 -6.20 4.44 -1.59
N GLU A 62 -7.05 4.90 -2.52
CA GLU A 62 -6.91 6.20 -3.16
C GLU A 62 -7.51 7.31 -2.28
N CYS A 63 -6.83 8.45 -2.27
CA CYS A 63 -7.43 9.65 -1.73
C CYS A 63 -8.56 10.13 -2.65
N ALA A 64 -9.74 10.40 -2.09
CA ALA A 64 -10.86 10.99 -2.81
C ALA A 64 -10.67 12.49 -3.14
N CYS A 65 -9.62 13.15 -2.63
CA CYS A 65 -9.39 14.59 -2.77
C CYS A 65 -8.06 14.95 -3.48
N CYS A 66 -7.14 13.98 -3.66
CA CYS A 66 -5.89 14.14 -4.40
C CYS A 66 -5.48 12.81 -5.05
N ASP A 67 -4.39 12.82 -5.82
CA ASP A 67 -3.86 11.62 -6.49
C ASP A 67 -2.97 10.75 -5.57
N ASP A 68 -2.95 11.03 -4.25
CA ASP A 68 -2.15 10.24 -3.31
C ASP A 68 -2.76 8.85 -3.07
N LEU A 69 -1.86 7.88 -2.99
CA LEU A 69 -2.14 6.46 -2.93
C LEU A 69 -1.50 5.86 -1.68
N PHE A 70 -2.30 5.18 -0.86
CA PHE A 70 -1.87 4.67 0.44
C PHE A 70 -1.89 3.14 0.48
N ASP A 71 -0.93 2.56 1.22
CA ASP A 71 -0.82 1.11 1.40
C ASP A 71 -1.85 0.54 2.41
N THR A 72 -2.41 1.39 3.29
CA THR A 72 -3.46 0.99 4.24
C THR A 72 -4.63 1.98 4.29
N GLU A 73 -5.80 1.48 4.68
CA GLU A 73 -6.99 2.32 4.95
C GLU A 73 -6.69 3.36 6.04
N GLU A 74 -5.94 2.97 7.07
CA GLU A 74 -5.63 3.84 8.21
C GLU A 74 -4.71 4.99 7.80
N ASP A 75 -3.69 4.74 6.97
CA ASP A 75 -2.83 5.82 6.44
C ASP A 75 -3.63 6.78 5.55
N CYS A 76 -4.50 6.27 4.67
CA CYS A 76 -5.39 7.11 3.85
C CYS A 76 -6.35 7.94 4.73
N ARG A 77 -6.93 7.31 5.76
CA ARG A 77 -7.82 7.97 6.72
C ARG A 77 -7.09 9.05 7.51
N GLN A 78 -5.86 8.81 7.92
CA GLN A 78 -5.05 9.78 8.66
C GLN A 78 -4.65 10.96 7.78
N HIS A 79 -4.27 10.72 6.53
CA HIS A 79 -4.03 11.76 5.53
C HIS A 79 -5.28 12.62 5.30
N MET A 80 -6.46 12.02 5.14
CA MET A 80 -7.72 12.75 5.02
C MET A 80 -7.97 13.72 6.19
N ILE A 81 -7.61 13.29 7.40
CA ILE A 81 -7.74 14.10 8.60
C ILE A 81 -6.74 15.26 8.59
N ASP A 82 -5.46 14.97 8.34
CA ASP A 82 -4.37 15.94 8.48
C ASP A 82 -4.33 16.95 7.32
N ASP A 83 -4.44 16.49 6.07
CA ASP A 83 -4.24 17.30 4.88
C ASP A 83 -5.54 17.88 4.29
N HIS A 84 -6.69 17.20 4.45
CA HIS A 84 -7.93 17.59 3.79
C HIS A 84 -9.01 18.12 4.73
N TYR A 85 -8.99 17.71 6.00
CA TYR A 85 -9.92 18.21 7.00
C TYR A 85 -9.28 19.19 7.97
N TYR A 86 -8.07 19.66 7.73
CA TYR A 86 -7.46 20.78 8.44
C TYR A 86 -7.82 22.12 7.79
N CYS A 87 -8.17 23.11 8.62
CA CYS A 87 -8.41 24.48 8.19
C CYS A 87 -7.35 25.41 8.77
N SER A 88 -6.59 26.06 7.90
CA SER A 88 -5.55 27.03 8.28
C SER A 88 -6.10 28.32 8.89
N ASP A 89 -7.29 28.78 8.49
CA ASP A 89 -7.88 30.01 9.05
C ASP A 89 -8.34 29.85 10.51
N CYS A 90 -8.77 28.64 10.85
CA CYS A 90 -9.28 28.31 12.18
C CYS A 90 -8.28 27.55 13.04
N ASP A 91 -7.14 27.14 12.45
CA ASP A 91 -6.13 26.24 13.02
C ASP A 91 -6.75 25.00 13.67
N ARG A 92 -7.69 24.37 12.95
CA ARG A 92 -8.53 23.27 13.46
C ARG A 92 -8.70 22.17 12.44
N THR A 93 -8.70 20.94 12.94
CA THR A 93 -9.02 19.73 12.18
C THR A 93 -10.48 19.33 12.39
N PHE A 94 -11.16 18.96 11.31
CA PHE A 94 -12.57 18.60 11.28
C PHE A 94 -12.74 17.10 11.03
N MET A 95 -13.82 16.51 11.53
CA MET A 95 -14.04 15.06 11.41
C MET A 95 -14.47 14.60 10.02
N ASN A 96 -14.93 15.51 9.17
CA ASN A 96 -15.36 15.19 7.81
C ASN A 96 -15.44 16.43 6.92
N HIS A 97 -15.60 16.17 5.63
CA HIS A 97 -15.72 17.17 4.58
C HIS A 97 -16.88 18.18 4.80
N ASN A 98 -18.01 17.74 5.34
CA ASN A 98 -19.16 18.63 5.58
C ASN A 98 -18.84 19.70 6.63
N ASN A 99 -18.10 19.30 7.67
CA ASN A 99 -17.75 20.19 8.78
C ASN A 99 -16.72 21.25 8.34
N ILE A 100 -15.69 20.87 7.58
CA ILE A 100 -14.72 21.84 7.06
C ILE A 100 -15.32 22.76 5.98
N LYS A 101 -16.24 22.26 5.13
CA LYS A 101 -16.98 23.12 4.21
C LYS A 101 -17.74 24.20 4.94
N GLN A 102 -18.44 23.86 6.02
CA GLN A 102 -19.14 24.87 6.82
C GLN A 102 -18.19 25.88 7.48
N ALA A 103 -17.01 25.43 7.93
CA ALA A 103 -16.01 26.30 8.55
C ALA A 103 -15.34 27.26 7.55
N SER A 104 -14.96 26.79 6.36
CA SER A 104 -14.33 27.59 5.30
C SER A 104 -15.30 28.50 4.55
N SER A 105 -16.57 28.09 4.40
CA SER A 105 -17.60 28.88 3.70
C SER A 105 -17.96 30.18 4.42
N ARG A 106 -17.50 30.37 5.67
CA ARG A 106 -17.77 31.58 6.45
C ARG A 106 -16.86 32.76 6.04
N LEU A 107 -15.95 32.57 5.09
CA LEU A 107 -15.06 33.60 4.54
C LEU A 107 -15.37 34.05 3.11
N VAL A 108 -16.40 33.50 2.44
CA VAL A 108 -16.88 34.01 1.13
C VAL A 108 -18.31 34.53 1.27
N ALA A 109 -18.45 35.58 2.07
CA ALA A 109 -19.62 36.46 2.06
C ALA A 109 -19.12 37.90 2.21
N ILE A 110 -18.55 38.44 1.11
CA ILE A 110 -18.47 39.88 0.84
C ILE A 110 -19.45 40.17 -0.28
#